data_AF-A0AAD1URA4-F1
#
_entry.id   AF-A0AAD1URA4-F1
#
_cell.length_a   1.000
_cell.length_b   1.000
_cell.length_c   1.000
_cell.angle_alpha   90.00
_cell.angle_beta   90.00
_cell.angle_gamma   90.00
#
_symmetry.space_group_name_H-M   'P 1'
#
loop_
_entity.id
_entity.type
_entity.pdbx_description
1 polymer ?
#
loop_
_entity_poly.entity_id
_entity_poly.type
_entity_poly.pdbx_seq_one_letter_code
_entity_poly.pdbx_strand_id
1 'polypeptide(L)'
;MKSGELLNGMLTLTVSSLFKTNRNYEYIMTKYNDNETNIPKTPHKKRTPIDSGIAMKVRKWVDDNGIDFLNKSLQNLGLTLQDIKDFNPKMASNEFLNQEKKKVKDQLKLYDSILSSCKFDNLEQNPEEDYKGSIKAANTADFGSSHSACQYNPTRADKEPLRPLYMYYKKLKQGIIASKTSIRKSSVTVRKQAVLTERKENQALSSNRRSYDGLKRSKNIISDTSSVSSLGKENVHQNVINNNPKETKKDKESSIRKLMKQRESLTKERKSLRMLLDKFEKEFITKNGRKIKYMNDVKPVAKEYSRYKSLKGIIHDLEDKIRSLADL
;
A
#
# COMPACT_ATOMS: atom_id res chain seq x y z
N MET A 1 5.39 55.16 7.17
CA MET A 1 5.44 54.12 6.10
C MET A 1 6.02 52.83 6.66
N LYS A 2 5.18 51.91 7.18
CA LYS A 2 5.54 50.51 7.48
C LYS A 2 4.28 49.65 7.32
N SER A 3 4.02 49.20 6.10
CA SER A 3 2.86 48.38 5.72
C SER A 3 3.29 47.23 4.82
N GLY A 4 4.26 46.43 5.29
CA GLY A 4 4.92 45.41 4.45
C GLY A 4 5.17 44.05 5.09
N GLU A 5 4.79 43.79 6.35
CA GLU A 5 5.20 42.55 7.05
C GLU A 5 4.07 41.64 7.52
N LEU A 6 2.80 41.95 7.27
CA LEU A 6 1.66 41.17 7.80
C LEU A 6 1.17 40.01 6.92
N LEU A 7 1.67 39.83 5.70
CA LEU A 7 1.11 38.85 4.74
C LEU A 7 1.83 37.48 4.68
N ASN A 8 2.99 37.31 5.31
CA ASN A 8 3.74 36.04 5.26
C ASN A 8 3.46 35.09 6.44
N GLY A 9 2.69 35.52 7.45
CA GLY A 9 2.37 34.70 8.63
C GLY A 9 1.17 33.76 8.48
N MET A 10 0.35 33.92 7.43
CA MET A 10 -0.96 33.25 7.34
C MET A 10 -0.99 32.01 6.43
N LEU A 11 0.11 31.67 5.74
CA LEU A 11 0.18 30.56 4.78
C LEU A 11 0.86 29.29 5.31
N THR A 12 1.33 29.26 6.56
CA THR A 12 2.01 28.08 7.14
C THR A 12 1.11 27.18 7.97
N LEU A 13 -0.16 27.56 8.18
CA LEU A 13 -1.16 26.70 8.76
C LEU A 13 -1.86 25.89 7.65
N THR A 14 -1.90 24.56 7.82
CA THR A 14 -2.79 23.57 7.14
C THR A 14 -2.25 22.64 6.05
N VAL A 15 -0.99 22.22 6.10
CA VAL A 15 -0.65 20.89 5.49
C VAL A 15 -0.96 19.76 6.49
N SER A 16 -0.65 19.94 7.78
CA SER A 16 -0.87 18.92 8.82
C SER A 16 -2.35 18.69 9.21
N SER A 17 -3.27 19.64 8.94
CA SER A 17 -4.71 19.41 9.14
C SER A 17 -5.36 18.66 7.97
N LEU A 18 -4.81 18.76 6.76
CA LEU A 18 -5.33 18.07 5.57
C LEU A 18 -5.03 16.56 5.54
N PHE A 19 -4.03 16.08 6.29
CA PHE A 19 -3.71 14.64 6.34
C PHE A 19 -4.47 13.86 7.44
N LYS A 20 -5.16 14.54 8.37
CA LYS A 20 -5.95 13.86 9.42
C LYS A 20 -7.28 13.28 8.89
N THR A 21 -7.84 13.85 7.82
CA THR A 21 -9.10 13.35 7.21
C THR A 21 -8.90 12.10 6.35
N ASN A 22 -7.66 11.78 5.96
CA ASN A 22 -7.37 10.65 5.05
C ASN A 22 -7.16 9.30 5.76
N ARG A 23 -7.03 9.26 7.10
CA ARG A 23 -7.06 8.00 7.87
C ARG A 23 -8.47 7.54 8.24
N ASN A 24 -9.45 8.42 8.17
CA ASN A 24 -10.79 8.10 8.64
C ASN A 24 -11.60 7.28 7.61
N TYR A 25 -11.35 7.41 6.30
CA TYR A 25 -12.12 6.67 5.30
C TYR A 25 -11.79 5.16 5.23
N GLU A 26 -10.51 4.75 5.38
CA GLU A 26 -10.18 3.33 5.51
C GLU A 26 -10.61 2.76 6.88
N TYR A 27 -10.58 3.58 7.94
CA TYR A 27 -11.04 3.17 9.28
C TYR A 27 -12.58 3.00 9.34
N ILE A 28 -13.33 3.90 8.70
CA ILE A 28 -14.80 3.84 8.58
C ILE A 28 -15.24 2.63 7.75
N MET A 29 -14.48 2.18 6.74
CA MET A 29 -14.84 0.95 6.02
C MET A 29 -14.57 -0.34 6.84
N THR A 30 -13.75 -0.29 7.89
CA THR A 30 -13.45 -1.46 8.74
C THR A 30 -14.25 -1.56 10.04
N LYS A 31 -14.92 -0.47 10.47
CA LYS A 31 -15.64 -0.39 11.76
C LYS A 31 -17.17 -0.50 11.66
N TYR A 32 -17.74 -0.45 10.47
CA TYR A 32 -19.20 -0.47 10.27
C TYR A 32 -19.78 -1.87 9.97
N ASN A 33 -19.04 -2.93 10.32
CA ASN A 33 -19.49 -4.31 10.13
C ASN A 33 -20.04 -4.96 11.42
N ASP A 34 -20.12 -4.22 12.54
CA ASP A 34 -20.54 -4.76 13.85
C ASP A 34 -21.86 -4.13 14.37
N ASN A 35 -22.55 -3.27 13.61
CA ASN A 35 -23.88 -2.74 13.98
C ASN A 35 -24.98 -3.29 13.07
N GLU A 36 -25.22 -4.59 13.14
CA GLU A 36 -26.39 -5.26 12.55
C GLU A 36 -27.54 -5.34 13.56
N THR A 37 -28.27 -4.23 13.78
CA THR A 37 -29.65 -4.30 14.26
C THR A 37 -30.42 -3.12 13.67
N ASN A 38 -31.45 -3.42 12.87
CA ASN A 38 -32.33 -2.51 12.12
C ASN A 38 -31.87 -2.10 10.71
N ILE A 39 -31.92 -3.07 9.78
CA ILE A 39 -32.01 -2.81 8.34
C ILE A 39 -33.40 -3.28 7.85
N PRO A 40 -34.13 -2.46 7.06
CA PRO A 40 -35.38 -2.88 6.41
C PRO A 40 -35.11 -4.02 5.43
N LYS A 41 -35.88 -5.12 5.57
CA LYS A 41 -35.81 -6.31 4.70
C LYS A 41 -36.17 -5.90 3.26
N THR A 42 -35.16 -5.75 2.41
CA THR A 42 -35.38 -5.68 0.96
C THR A 42 -35.54 -7.11 0.41
N PRO A 43 -36.33 -7.32 -0.66
CA PRO A 43 -36.56 -8.65 -1.21
C PRO A 43 -35.23 -9.22 -1.74
N HIS A 44 -34.64 -10.12 -0.95
CA HIS A 44 -33.42 -10.82 -1.29
C HIS A 44 -33.63 -11.64 -2.57
N LYS A 45 -32.86 -11.33 -3.62
CA LYS A 45 -32.59 -12.31 -4.69
C LYS A 45 -32.14 -13.60 -3.99
N LYS A 46 -32.94 -14.66 -4.14
CA LYS A 46 -32.65 -15.99 -3.61
C LYS A 46 -31.27 -16.40 -4.14
N ARG A 47 -30.23 -16.23 -3.32
CA ARG A 47 -28.97 -16.92 -3.54
C ARG A 47 -29.33 -18.40 -3.52
N THR A 48 -29.00 -19.11 -4.59
CA THR A 48 -29.05 -20.57 -4.60
C THR A 48 -28.38 -21.04 -3.31
N PRO A 49 -29.00 -21.93 -2.52
CA PRO A 49 -28.38 -22.48 -1.32
C PRO A 49 -27.02 -23.01 -1.73
N ILE A 50 -25.96 -22.34 -1.28
CA ILE A 50 -24.61 -22.88 -1.41
C ILE A 50 -24.67 -24.19 -0.63
N ASP A 51 -24.39 -25.27 -1.34
CA ASP A 51 -24.47 -26.66 -0.92
C ASP A 51 -24.26 -26.83 0.59
N SER A 52 -25.37 -26.93 1.33
CA SER A 52 -25.38 -26.87 2.80
C SER A 52 -24.56 -27.99 3.42
N GLY A 53 -24.32 -29.07 2.68
CA GLY A 53 -23.48 -30.18 3.11
C GLY A 53 -22.02 -29.79 3.32
N ILE A 54 -21.42 -29.03 2.39
CA ILE A 54 -19.99 -28.66 2.49
C ILE A 54 -19.76 -27.73 3.69
N ALA A 55 -20.64 -26.75 3.88
CA ALA A 55 -20.54 -25.83 5.01
C ALA A 55 -20.68 -26.54 6.36
N MET A 56 -21.55 -27.55 6.46
CA MET A 56 -21.67 -28.38 7.66
C MET A 56 -20.42 -29.22 7.91
N LYS A 57 -19.86 -29.87 6.88
CA LYS A 57 -18.63 -30.66 7.01
C LYS A 57 -17.46 -29.80 7.49
N VAL A 58 -17.29 -28.61 6.93
CA VAL A 58 -16.25 -27.67 7.35
C VAL A 58 -16.43 -27.27 8.80
N ARG A 59 -17.65 -26.85 9.19
CA ARG A 59 -17.91 -26.43 10.57
C ARG A 59 -17.62 -27.56 11.56
N LYS A 60 -18.08 -28.78 11.29
CA LYS A 60 -17.77 -29.94 12.13
C LYS A 60 -16.26 -30.16 12.25
N TRP A 61 -15.52 -30.11 11.15
CA TRP A 61 -14.06 -30.23 11.19
C TRP A 61 -13.39 -29.12 11.99
N VAL A 62 -13.85 -27.86 11.86
CA VAL A 62 -13.34 -26.72 12.62
C VAL A 62 -13.54 -26.92 14.12
N ASP A 63 -14.73 -27.40 14.52
CA ASP A 63 -15.07 -27.65 15.93
C ASP A 63 -14.24 -28.81 16.50
N ASP A 64 -14.07 -29.89 15.74
CA ASP A 64 -13.37 -31.10 16.18
C ASP A 64 -11.83 -30.96 16.13
N ASN A 65 -11.28 -30.33 15.10
CA ASN A 65 -9.83 -30.35 14.79
C ASN A 65 -9.17 -28.97 14.87
N GLY A 66 -9.95 -27.87 14.92
CA GLY A 66 -9.40 -26.52 14.88
C GLY A 66 -8.52 -26.19 16.09
N ILE A 67 -8.91 -26.66 17.27
CA ILE A 67 -8.14 -26.48 18.52
C ILE A 67 -6.86 -27.29 18.50
N ASP A 68 -6.89 -28.53 18.02
CA ASP A 68 -5.70 -29.38 17.91
C ASP A 68 -4.71 -28.83 16.90
N PHE A 69 -5.21 -28.31 15.77
CA PHE A 69 -4.36 -27.61 14.81
C PHE A 69 -3.71 -26.37 15.42
N LEU A 70 -4.43 -25.60 16.23
CA LEU A 70 -3.87 -24.46 16.97
C LEU A 70 -2.74 -24.92 17.87
N ASN A 71 -2.97 -25.94 18.71
CA ASN A 71 -1.98 -26.44 19.66
C ASN A 71 -0.72 -26.96 18.94
N LYS A 72 -0.90 -27.72 17.85
CA LYS A 72 0.22 -28.19 17.00
C LYS A 72 0.99 -27.03 16.36
N SER A 73 0.27 -26.00 15.89
CA SER A 73 0.89 -24.80 15.32
C SER A 73 1.68 -24.02 16.37
N LEU A 74 1.17 -23.90 17.59
CA LEU A 74 1.85 -23.27 18.71
C LEU A 74 3.12 -24.03 19.10
N GLN A 75 3.03 -25.35 19.18
CA GLN A 75 4.18 -26.23 19.42
C GLN A 75 5.25 -26.09 18.33
N ASN A 76 4.86 -26.09 17.05
CA ASN A 76 5.77 -25.90 15.91
C ASN A 76 6.49 -24.55 15.92
N LEU A 77 5.85 -23.53 16.49
CA LEU A 77 6.43 -22.19 16.62
C LEU A 77 7.26 -22.03 17.91
N GLY A 78 7.18 -22.99 18.84
CA GLY A 78 7.78 -22.85 20.16
C GLY A 78 7.13 -21.73 20.97
N LEU A 79 5.82 -21.52 20.82
CA LEU A 79 5.05 -20.47 21.47
C LEU A 79 3.97 -21.05 22.37
N THR A 80 3.75 -20.42 23.52
CA THR A 80 2.56 -20.66 24.35
C THR A 80 1.49 -19.60 24.08
N LEU A 81 0.24 -19.87 24.51
CA LEU A 81 -0.83 -18.87 24.46
C LEU A 81 -0.51 -17.62 25.30
N GLN A 82 0.28 -17.78 26.36
CA GLN A 82 0.68 -16.68 27.22
C GLN A 82 1.71 -15.78 26.52
N ASP A 83 2.68 -16.37 25.81
CA ASP A 83 3.65 -15.63 25.01
C ASP A 83 2.97 -14.72 23.98
N ILE A 84 1.90 -15.22 23.34
CA ILE A 84 1.12 -14.43 22.38
C ILE A 84 0.44 -13.23 23.06
N LYS A 85 -0.09 -13.41 24.27
CA LYS A 85 -0.75 -12.34 25.04
C LYS A 85 0.25 -11.28 25.48
N ASP A 86 1.40 -11.70 25.98
CA ASP A 86 2.41 -10.83 26.58
C ASP A 86 3.39 -10.24 25.55
N PHE A 87 3.38 -10.74 24.32
CA PHE A 87 4.28 -10.29 23.27
C PHE A 87 4.21 -8.76 23.05
N ASN A 88 5.34 -8.10 23.30
CA ASN A 88 5.55 -6.68 23.05
C ASN A 88 6.45 -6.47 21.81
N PRO A 89 5.89 -6.03 20.67
CA PRO A 89 6.63 -5.92 19.42
C PRO A 89 7.69 -4.81 19.41
N LYS A 90 7.72 -3.91 20.40
CA LYS A 90 8.69 -2.80 20.45
C LYS A 90 10.08 -3.22 20.92
N MET A 91 10.17 -4.32 21.67
CA MET A 91 11.44 -4.80 22.23
C MET A 91 12.18 -5.75 21.29
N ALA A 92 11.50 -6.29 20.28
CA ALA A 92 12.08 -7.24 19.33
C ALA A 92 12.81 -6.54 18.18
N SER A 93 13.88 -7.18 17.68
CA SER A 93 14.59 -6.72 16.49
C SER A 93 13.73 -6.85 15.23
N ASN A 94 13.95 -5.98 14.23
CA ASN A 94 13.18 -6.03 12.99
C ASN A 94 13.37 -7.36 12.24
N GLU A 95 14.57 -7.92 12.30
CA GLU A 95 14.89 -9.21 11.72
C GLU A 95 14.07 -10.35 12.35
N PHE A 96 14.08 -10.44 13.68
CA PHE A 96 13.26 -11.40 14.42
C PHE A 96 11.78 -11.27 14.06
N LEU A 97 11.25 -10.03 14.05
CA LEU A 97 9.85 -9.78 13.70
C LEU A 97 9.48 -10.29 12.30
N ASN A 98 10.38 -10.16 11.31
CA ASN A 98 10.12 -10.64 9.94
C ASN A 98 10.19 -12.17 9.85
N GLN A 99 11.18 -12.79 10.49
CA GLN A 99 11.31 -14.25 10.53
C GLN A 99 10.10 -14.90 11.18
N GLU A 100 9.72 -14.40 12.36
CA GLU A 100 8.60 -14.95 13.12
C GLU A 100 7.26 -14.73 12.41
N LYS A 101 7.09 -13.55 11.79
CA LYS A 101 5.92 -13.27 10.93
C LYS A 101 5.83 -14.25 9.77
N LYS A 102 6.95 -14.66 9.18
CA LYS A 102 6.98 -15.63 8.08
C LYS A 102 6.49 -16.99 8.58
N LYS A 103 7.06 -17.50 9.67
CA LYS A 103 6.65 -18.79 10.26
C LYS A 103 5.16 -18.83 10.59
N VAL A 104 4.65 -17.80 11.28
CA VAL A 104 3.22 -17.72 11.64
C VAL A 104 2.34 -17.66 10.39
N LYS A 105 2.76 -16.92 9.35
CA LYS A 105 2.03 -16.86 8.08
C LYS A 105 1.98 -18.22 7.39
N ASP A 106 3.06 -19.00 7.46
CA ASP A 106 3.13 -20.31 6.84
C ASP A 106 2.19 -21.31 7.55
N GLN A 107 2.08 -21.26 8.89
CA GLN A 107 1.08 -22.05 9.64
C GLN A 107 -0.37 -21.65 9.29
N LEU A 108 -0.65 -20.34 9.20
CA LEU A 108 -1.98 -19.84 8.81
C LEU A 108 -2.35 -20.26 7.37
N LYS A 109 -1.38 -20.27 6.45
CA LYS A 109 -1.57 -20.75 5.08
C LYS A 109 -1.85 -22.25 5.03
N LEU A 110 -1.15 -23.03 5.85
CA LEU A 110 -1.39 -24.48 5.93
C LEU A 110 -2.84 -24.75 6.35
N TYR A 111 -3.34 -24.02 7.35
CA TYR A 111 -4.75 -24.11 7.75
C TYR A 111 -5.72 -23.70 6.64
N ASP A 112 -5.51 -22.54 6.02
CA ASP A 112 -6.35 -22.08 4.91
C ASP A 112 -6.32 -23.10 3.75
N SER A 113 -5.19 -23.75 3.50
CA SER A 113 -5.03 -24.81 2.49
C SER A 113 -5.82 -26.07 2.85
N ILE A 114 -5.78 -26.51 4.10
CA ILE A 114 -6.55 -27.66 4.58
C ILE A 114 -8.05 -27.38 4.41
N LEU A 115 -8.52 -26.23 4.88
CA LEU A 115 -9.92 -25.83 4.74
C LEU A 115 -10.37 -25.70 3.28
N SER A 116 -9.51 -25.19 2.40
CA SER A 116 -9.82 -25.03 0.98
C SER A 116 -9.77 -26.34 0.20
N SER A 117 -9.06 -27.36 0.70
CA SER A 117 -8.91 -28.63 0.00
C SER A 117 -10.17 -29.51 0.04
N CYS A 118 -11.09 -29.23 0.96
CA CYS A 118 -12.28 -30.03 1.29
C CYS A 118 -12.10 -31.55 1.37
N LYS A 119 -10.86 -32.04 1.55
CA LYS A 119 -10.55 -33.47 1.72
C LYS A 119 -10.83 -33.90 3.17
N PHE A 120 -12.06 -33.66 3.66
CA PHE A 120 -12.44 -34.00 5.02
C PHE A 120 -12.69 -35.50 5.21
N ASP A 121 -13.10 -36.19 4.16
CA ASP A 121 -13.60 -37.57 4.24
C ASP A 121 -12.49 -38.62 4.47
N ASN A 122 -11.19 -38.26 4.38
CA ASN A 122 -10.06 -39.21 4.52
C ASN A 122 -9.13 -38.93 5.72
N LEU A 123 -9.41 -37.93 6.55
CA LEU A 123 -8.50 -37.52 7.65
C LEU A 123 -8.67 -38.34 8.94
N GLU A 124 -9.70 -39.18 9.04
CA GLU A 124 -10.01 -39.95 10.26
C GLU A 124 -9.08 -41.15 10.50
N GLN A 125 -8.26 -41.57 9.53
CA GLN A 125 -7.56 -42.87 9.63
C GLN A 125 -6.06 -42.84 9.95
N ASN A 126 -5.33 -41.70 9.89
CA ASN A 126 -3.95 -41.63 10.42
C ASN A 126 -3.38 -40.19 10.38
N PRO A 127 -3.41 -39.42 11.50
CA PRO A 127 -2.99 -38.02 11.50
C PRO A 127 -1.46 -37.78 11.53
N GLU A 128 -0.63 -38.80 11.78
CA GLU A 128 0.81 -38.60 11.98
C GLU A 128 1.68 -38.73 10.72
N GLU A 129 1.36 -39.61 9.78
CA GLU A 129 2.24 -39.87 8.63
C GLU A 129 2.08 -38.86 7.47
N ASP A 130 0.91 -38.25 7.30
CA ASP A 130 0.58 -37.51 6.07
C ASP A 130 0.95 -36.00 6.09
N TYR A 131 1.36 -35.48 7.26
CA TYR A 131 1.73 -34.06 7.40
C TYR A 131 3.04 -33.69 6.70
N LYS A 132 3.98 -34.64 6.56
CA LYS A 132 5.28 -34.39 5.90
C LYS A 132 5.20 -34.48 4.36
N GLY A 133 4.26 -35.24 3.81
CA GLY A 133 4.04 -35.37 2.37
C GLY A 133 3.40 -34.14 1.73
N SER A 134 2.45 -33.51 2.43
CA SER A 134 1.63 -32.42 1.89
C SER A 134 2.40 -31.10 1.64
N ILE A 135 3.48 -30.82 2.38
CA ILE A 135 4.25 -29.57 2.19
C ILE A 135 5.11 -29.62 0.90
N LYS A 136 5.58 -30.80 0.49
CA LYS A 136 6.40 -30.96 -0.73
C LYS A 136 5.56 -30.94 -2.01
N ALA A 137 4.31 -31.40 -1.96
CA ALA A 137 3.41 -31.43 -3.11
C ALA A 137 2.92 -30.03 -3.55
N ALA A 138 2.85 -29.06 -2.63
CA ALA A 138 2.34 -27.71 -2.92
C ALA A 138 3.24 -26.85 -3.84
N ASN A 139 4.49 -27.25 -4.09
CA ASN A 139 5.45 -26.44 -4.85
C ASN A 139 5.84 -27.01 -6.23
N THR A 140 5.41 -28.23 -6.60
CA THR A 140 6.02 -28.94 -7.74
C THR A 140 5.03 -29.56 -8.73
N ALA A 141 3.74 -29.25 -8.66
CA ALA A 141 2.75 -29.96 -9.47
C ALA A 141 2.06 -29.06 -10.50
N ASP A 142 2.44 -29.30 -11.76
CA ASP A 142 1.73 -28.94 -12.99
C ASP A 142 0.46 -29.82 -13.07
N PHE A 143 -0.64 -29.36 -12.48
CA PHE A 143 -1.90 -30.10 -12.35
C PHE A 143 -2.89 -29.73 -13.47
N GLY A 144 -3.14 -30.69 -14.37
CA GLY A 144 -4.24 -30.66 -15.32
C GLY A 144 -5.62 -30.64 -14.65
N SER A 145 -6.25 -29.46 -14.65
CA SER A 145 -7.65 -29.16 -14.98
C SER A 145 -8.86 -29.87 -14.33
N SER A 146 -8.73 -30.74 -13.32
CA SER A 146 -9.89 -31.48 -12.78
C SER A 146 -10.29 -31.19 -11.32
N HIS A 147 -9.59 -30.28 -10.62
CA HIS A 147 -9.78 -30.02 -9.18
C HIS A 147 -10.67 -28.80 -8.85
N SER A 148 -11.52 -28.35 -9.76
CA SER A 148 -12.32 -27.12 -9.63
C SER A 148 -13.60 -27.24 -8.78
N ALA A 149 -13.88 -28.38 -8.15
CA ALA A 149 -15.22 -28.66 -7.63
C ALA A 149 -15.53 -28.13 -6.21
N CYS A 150 -14.55 -27.77 -5.38
CA CYS A 150 -14.85 -27.29 -4.02
C CYS A 150 -14.02 -26.05 -3.64
N GLN A 151 -14.34 -24.90 -4.24
CA GLN A 151 -13.74 -23.64 -3.80
C GLN A 151 -14.49 -23.13 -2.55
N TYR A 152 -14.30 -23.80 -1.42
CA TYR A 152 -14.79 -23.30 -0.14
C TYR A 152 -13.92 -22.13 0.32
N ASN A 153 -14.55 -20.96 0.49
CA ASN A 153 -13.88 -19.79 1.05
C ASN A 153 -14.15 -19.73 2.56
N PRO A 154 -13.15 -19.94 3.43
CA PRO A 154 -13.35 -19.95 4.87
C PRO A 154 -13.98 -18.66 5.37
N THR A 155 -15.07 -18.80 6.12
CA THR A 155 -15.76 -17.70 6.78
C THR A 155 -14.98 -17.22 8.01
N ARG A 156 -15.46 -16.14 8.65
CA ARG A 156 -14.86 -15.62 9.89
C ARG A 156 -14.98 -16.62 11.05
N ALA A 157 -16.06 -17.40 11.10
CA ALA A 157 -16.30 -18.39 12.14
C ALA A 157 -15.29 -19.55 12.03
N ASP A 158 -15.02 -20.01 10.81
CA ASP A 158 -14.07 -21.11 10.57
C ASP A 158 -12.63 -20.75 10.95
N LYS A 159 -12.33 -19.45 11.10
CA LYS A 159 -11.02 -18.94 11.51
C LYS A 159 -10.93 -18.66 13.01
N GLU A 160 -12.00 -18.87 13.77
CA GLU A 160 -12.04 -18.55 15.20
C GLU A 160 -11.04 -19.37 16.02
N PRO A 161 -10.86 -20.69 15.81
CA PRO A 161 -9.89 -21.45 16.59
C PRO A 161 -8.46 -20.91 16.42
N LEU A 162 -8.11 -20.37 15.25
CA LEU A 162 -6.79 -19.77 14.99
C LEU A 162 -6.67 -18.30 15.37
N ARG A 163 -7.70 -17.72 15.99
CA ARG A 163 -7.71 -16.31 16.39
C ARG A 163 -6.47 -15.88 17.20
N PRO A 164 -5.91 -16.70 18.13
CA PRO A 164 -4.65 -16.36 18.80
C PRO A 164 -3.48 -16.13 17.83
N LEU A 165 -3.27 -17.00 16.84
CA LEU A 165 -2.23 -16.85 15.82
C LEU A 165 -2.46 -15.62 14.93
N TYR A 166 -3.72 -15.35 14.55
CA TYR A 166 -4.07 -14.14 13.80
C TYR A 166 -3.76 -12.86 14.59
N MET A 167 -4.03 -12.84 15.89
CA MET A 167 -3.69 -11.71 16.77
C MET A 167 -2.17 -11.55 16.90
N TYR A 168 -1.44 -12.65 17.07
CA TYR A 168 0.02 -12.65 17.11
C TYR A 168 0.64 -12.09 15.82
N TYR A 169 0.21 -12.60 14.66
CA TYR A 169 0.61 -12.10 13.34
C TYR A 169 0.34 -10.59 13.17
N LYS A 170 -0.81 -10.11 13.68
CA LYS A 170 -1.17 -8.69 13.65
C LYS A 170 -0.21 -7.85 14.51
N LYS A 171 0.13 -8.30 15.73
CA LYS A 171 1.12 -7.64 16.59
C LYS A 171 2.50 -7.58 15.93
N LEU A 172 2.95 -8.67 15.30
CA LEU A 172 4.21 -8.71 14.53
C LEU A 172 4.21 -7.68 13.39
N LYS A 173 3.14 -7.61 12.60
CA LYS A 173 2.99 -6.59 11.55
C LYS A 173 3.04 -5.17 12.10
N GLN A 174 2.40 -4.91 13.24
CA GLN A 174 2.43 -3.60 13.90
C GLN A 174 3.85 -3.23 14.35
N GLY A 175 4.62 -4.17 14.89
CA GLY A 175 6.03 -3.99 15.26
C GLY A 175 6.91 -3.59 14.08
N ILE A 176 6.75 -4.26 12.94
CA ILE A 176 7.51 -3.95 11.71
C ILE A 176 7.18 -2.54 11.20
N ILE A 177 5.90 -2.15 11.24
CA ILE A 177 5.49 -0.80 10.83
C ILE A 177 6.05 0.24 11.81
N ALA A 178 5.97 -0.01 13.11
CA ALA A 178 6.47 0.90 14.14
C ALA A 178 7.98 1.13 14.02
N SER A 179 8.77 0.07 13.88
CA SER A 179 10.23 0.16 13.68
C SER A 179 10.60 0.94 12.42
N LYS A 180 9.93 0.69 11.28
CA LYS A 180 10.12 1.48 10.04
C LYS A 180 9.81 2.97 10.23
N THR A 181 8.78 3.30 10.99
CA THR A 181 8.45 4.71 11.29
C THR A 181 9.44 5.36 12.25
N SER A 182 10.02 4.61 13.18
CA SER A 182 11.04 5.12 14.11
C SER A 182 12.32 5.51 13.37
N ILE A 183 12.79 4.65 12.46
CA ILE A 183 13.98 4.91 11.63
C ILE A 183 13.82 6.18 10.79
N ARG A 184 12.62 6.41 10.23
CA ARG A 184 12.33 7.64 9.48
C ARG A 184 12.30 8.90 10.35
N LYS A 185 11.96 8.77 11.64
CA LYS A 185 11.97 9.91 12.56
C LYS A 185 13.38 10.26 13.01
N SER A 186 14.21 9.27 13.31
CA SER A 186 15.61 9.51 13.71
C SER A 186 16.42 10.10 12.55
N SER A 187 16.22 9.65 11.31
CA SER A 187 16.92 10.19 10.14
C SER A 187 16.63 11.69 9.90
N VAL A 188 15.40 12.14 10.20
CA VAL A 188 15.02 13.56 10.06
C VAL A 188 15.67 14.42 11.14
N THR A 189 15.81 13.91 12.37
CA THR A 189 16.47 14.65 13.46
C THR A 189 17.96 14.80 13.23
N VAL A 190 18.64 13.74 12.76
CA VAL A 190 20.08 13.81 12.44
C VAL A 190 20.34 14.83 11.33
N ARG A 191 19.48 14.89 10.30
CA ARG A 191 19.62 15.90 9.23
C ARG A 191 19.40 17.33 9.73
N LYS A 192 18.49 17.55 10.70
CA LYS A 192 18.30 18.87 11.32
C LYS A 192 19.49 19.28 12.18
N GLN A 193 20.10 18.35 12.90
CA GLN A 193 21.28 18.63 13.71
C GLN A 193 22.50 18.92 12.81
N ALA A 194 22.75 18.12 11.77
CA ALA A 194 23.83 18.38 10.82
C ALA A 194 23.74 19.77 10.15
N VAL A 195 22.54 20.19 9.74
CA VAL A 195 22.31 21.53 9.15
C VAL A 195 22.53 22.65 10.17
N LEU A 196 22.26 22.42 11.46
CA LEU A 196 22.52 23.41 12.50
C LEU A 196 24.02 23.54 12.82
N THR A 197 24.79 22.44 12.75
CA THR A 197 26.24 22.46 12.96
C THR A 197 26.96 23.15 11.79
N GLU A 198 26.56 22.85 10.54
CA GLU A 198 27.14 23.45 9.34
C GLU A 198 26.88 24.96 9.24
N ARG A 199 25.78 25.45 9.83
CA ARG A 199 25.48 26.89 9.88
C ARG A 199 26.33 27.64 10.93
N LYS A 200 26.81 26.96 11.97
CA LYS A 200 27.72 27.56 12.97
C LYS A 200 29.16 27.63 12.46
N GLU A 201 29.62 26.66 11.69
CA GLU A 201 30.97 26.70 11.10
C GLU A 201 31.08 27.72 9.97
N ASN A 202 30.04 27.89 9.14
CA ASN A 202 30.04 28.89 8.07
C ASN A 202 29.88 30.34 8.56
N GLN A 203 29.38 30.58 9.78
CA GLN A 203 29.40 31.92 10.39
C GLN A 203 30.77 32.31 10.98
N ALA A 204 31.63 31.34 11.29
CA ALA A 204 33.00 31.62 11.76
C ALA A 204 33.96 31.97 10.61
N LEU A 205 33.63 31.62 9.36
CA LEU A 205 34.48 31.89 8.18
C LEU A 205 34.04 33.11 7.35
N SER A 206 32.89 33.75 7.66
CA SER A 206 32.37 34.89 6.89
C SER A 206 32.82 36.27 7.40
N SER A 207 33.67 36.35 8.43
CA SER A 207 34.20 37.61 8.96
C SER A 207 35.47 38.11 8.25
N ASN A 208 35.98 37.42 7.20
CA ASN A 208 37.24 37.81 6.55
C ASN A 208 37.21 37.97 5.02
N ARG A 209 36.05 38.24 4.40
CA ARG A 209 35.98 38.61 2.97
C ARG A 209 35.32 39.97 2.78
N ARG A 210 36.06 41.02 3.16
CA ARG A 210 35.91 42.36 2.56
C ARG A 210 36.70 42.41 1.26
N SER A 211 36.13 43.13 0.30
CA SER A 211 36.80 43.76 -0.84
C SER A 211 37.32 42.83 -1.93
N TYR A 212 36.56 42.70 -3.02
CA TYR A 212 36.99 43.18 -4.32
C TYR A 212 35.75 43.43 -5.18
N ASP A 213 35.50 44.71 -5.39
CA ASP A 213 34.64 45.28 -6.41
C ASP A 213 35.32 45.08 -7.78
N GLY A 214 34.55 44.84 -8.84
CA GLY A 214 35.08 44.97 -10.19
C GLY A 214 34.63 43.96 -11.24
N LEU A 215 33.74 44.46 -12.11
CA LEU A 215 33.82 44.38 -13.57
C LEU A 215 33.30 43.14 -14.33
N LYS A 216 32.33 43.46 -15.20
CA LYS A 216 32.21 43.07 -16.63
C LYS A 216 31.71 41.65 -16.90
N ARG A 217 31.08 41.31 -18.04
CA ARG A 217 30.44 41.95 -19.22
C ARG A 217 30.20 40.76 -20.19
N SER A 218 29.24 40.87 -21.11
CA SER A 218 28.89 39.95 -22.23
C SER A 218 27.68 39.07 -21.90
N LYS A 219 26.50 39.13 -22.54
CA LYS A 219 26.06 39.49 -23.92
C LYS A 219 26.77 38.71 -25.03
N ASN A 220 26.13 37.62 -25.49
CA ASN A 220 26.06 37.05 -26.84
C ASN A 220 24.73 36.25 -26.88
N ILE A 221 23.69 36.47 -27.71
CA ILE A 221 23.49 36.82 -29.14
C ILE A 221 23.71 35.62 -30.11
N ILE A 222 22.62 35.28 -30.84
CA ILE A 222 22.47 34.50 -32.11
C ILE A 222 22.56 32.96 -31.95
N SER A 223 21.72 32.09 -32.55
CA SER A 223 21.07 32.09 -33.87
C SER A 223 19.83 31.17 -33.94
N ASP A 224 18.89 31.56 -34.78
CA ASP A 224 17.90 30.72 -35.47
C ASP A 224 18.54 29.55 -36.22
N THR A 225 17.83 28.42 -36.32
CA THR A 225 17.72 27.68 -37.59
C THR A 225 16.40 26.91 -37.63
N SER A 226 15.79 27.02 -38.81
CA SER A 226 14.49 26.58 -39.26
C SER A 226 14.36 25.08 -39.50
N SER A 227 13.13 24.58 -39.31
CA SER A 227 12.33 23.77 -40.25
C SER A 227 13.05 22.76 -41.16
N VAL A 228 12.73 21.45 -41.03
CA VAL A 228 12.49 20.54 -42.17
C VAL A 228 11.56 19.41 -41.74
N SER A 229 10.53 19.20 -42.57
CA SER A 229 9.58 18.09 -42.68
C SER A 229 10.20 16.71 -42.87
N SER A 230 9.54 15.62 -42.45
CA SER A 230 9.27 14.51 -43.38
C SER A 230 8.32 13.46 -42.77
N LEU A 231 7.30 13.12 -43.55
CA LEU A 231 6.41 11.98 -43.36
C LEU A 231 7.12 10.69 -43.78
N GLY A 232 6.92 9.62 -43.01
CA GLY A 232 6.75 8.29 -43.57
C GLY A 232 7.76 7.21 -43.18
N LYS A 233 7.15 6.06 -42.82
CA LYS A 233 7.61 4.67 -42.99
C LYS A 233 8.34 4.03 -41.81
N GLU A 234 7.54 3.22 -41.13
CA GLU A 234 7.84 1.89 -40.60
C GLU A 234 9.27 1.41 -40.82
N ASN A 235 9.99 1.17 -39.72
CA ASN A 235 10.98 0.11 -39.68
C ASN A 235 11.18 -0.40 -38.26
N VAL A 236 10.91 -1.69 -38.12
CA VAL A 236 11.26 -2.53 -36.98
C VAL A 236 12.78 -2.59 -36.91
N HIS A 237 13.37 -2.00 -35.88
CA HIS A 237 14.77 -2.20 -35.54
C HIS A 237 14.92 -2.54 -34.06
N GLN A 238 15.58 -3.68 -33.84
CA GLN A 238 15.95 -4.20 -32.54
C GLN A 238 16.77 -3.17 -31.77
N ASN A 239 16.37 -2.93 -30.52
CA ASN A 239 17.07 -2.13 -29.53
C ASN A 239 18.48 -2.69 -29.29
N VAL A 240 19.47 -2.21 -30.04
CA VAL A 240 20.88 -2.29 -29.66
C VAL A 240 21.08 -1.32 -28.50
N ILE A 241 21.24 -1.88 -27.30
CA ILE A 241 21.53 -1.15 -26.06
C ILE A 241 22.94 -0.57 -26.19
N ASN A 242 23.03 0.64 -26.70
CA ASN A 242 24.27 1.39 -26.80
C ASN A 242 24.52 2.08 -25.45
N ASN A 243 25.27 1.40 -24.57
CA ASN A 243 25.71 1.90 -23.27
C ASN A 243 26.80 2.96 -23.45
N ASN A 244 26.41 4.22 -23.65
CA ASN A 244 27.34 5.35 -23.65
C ASN A 244 27.10 6.21 -22.39
N PRO A 245 27.88 6.04 -21.30
CA PRO A 245 27.60 6.64 -20.01
C PRO A 245 28.23 8.03 -19.91
N LYS A 246 27.72 8.98 -20.69
CA LYS A 246 27.97 10.41 -20.48
C LYS A 246 26.70 11.22 -20.76
N GLU A 247 25.57 10.82 -20.17
CA GLU A 247 24.47 11.77 -19.99
C GLU A 247 25.02 12.96 -19.19
N THR A 248 25.04 14.13 -19.82
CA THR A 248 25.54 15.32 -19.16
C THR A 248 24.57 15.69 -18.04
N LYS A 249 25.07 16.24 -16.93
CA LYS A 249 24.23 16.69 -15.79
C LYS A 249 23.07 17.59 -16.26
N LYS A 250 23.30 18.35 -17.33
CA LYS A 250 22.31 19.25 -17.96
C LYS A 250 21.10 18.51 -18.54
N ASP A 251 21.30 17.33 -19.12
CA ASP A 251 20.22 16.54 -19.73
C ASP A 251 19.30 15.95 -18.66
N LYS A 252 19.87 15.49 -17.53
CA LYS A 252 19.12 15.01 -16.37
C LYS A 252 18.25 16.11 -15.76
N GLU A 253 18.78 17.30 -15.55
CA GLU A 253 18.01 18.43 -15.04
C GLU A 253 16.83 18.78 -15.94
N SER A 254 17.04 18.76 -17.27
CA SER A 254 15.97 19.01 -18.23
C SER A 254 14.86 17.96 -18.14
N SER A 255 15.22 16.70 -17.91
CA SER A 255 14.29 15.58 -17.75
C SER A 255 13.50 15.68 -16.45
N ILE A 256 14.15 16.02 -15.34
CA ILE A 256 13.49 16.26 -14.05
C ILE A 256 12.46 17.39 -14.18
N ARG A 257 12.82 18.52 -14.80
CA ARG A 257 11.88 19.65 -15.01
C ARG A 257 10.64 19.23 -15.80
N LYS A 258 10.81 18.42 -16.85
CA LYS A 258 9.69 17.89 -17.66
C LYS A 258 8.76 17.00 -16.81
N LEU A 259 9.32 16.06 -16.05
CA LEU A 259 8.55 15.15 -15.17
C LEU A 259 7.80 15.92 -14.08
N MET A 260 8.42 16.94 -13.49
CA MET A 260 7.76 17.79 -12.48
C MET A 260 6.55 18.53 -13.05
N LYS A 261 6.69 19.11 -14.26
CA LYS A 261 5.58 19.80 -14.93
C LYS A 261 4.41 18.85 -15.23
N GLN A 262 4.71 17.64 -15.70
CA GLN A 262 3.70 16.60 -15.94
C GLN A 262 3.02 16.14 -14.64
N ARG A 263 3.78 15.94 -13.56
CA ARG A 263 3.22 15.58 -12.26
C ARG A 263 2.29 16.68 -11.73
N GLU A 264 2.63 17.94 -11.93
CA GLU A 264 1.78 19.08 -11.54
C GLU A 264 0.45 19.09 -12.31
N SER A 265 0.47 18.92 -13.63
CA SER A 265 -0.76 18.89 -14.44
C SER A 265 -1.69 17.74 -14.05
N LEU A 266 -1.16 16.53 -13.85
CA LEU A 266 -1.93 15.37 -13.41
C LEU A 266 -2.48 15.55 -11.98
N THR A 267 -1.75 16.25 -11.11
CA THR A 267 -2.22 16.57 -9.76
C THR A 267 -3.42 17.54 -9.79
N LYS A 268 -3.41 18.53 -10.69
CA LYS A 268 -4.55 19.43 -10.91
C LYS A 268 -5.78 18.68 -11.41
N GLU A 269 -5.61 17.79 -12.40
CA GLU A 269 -6.68 16.92 -12.91
C GLU A 269 -7.23 15.99 -11.82
N ARG A 270 -6.36 15.38 -11.01
CA ARG A 270 -6.81 14.53 -9.89
C ARG A 270 -7.65 15.32 -8.88
N LYS A 271 -7.26 16.57 -8.61
CA LYS A 271 -8.01 17.45 -7.70
C LYS A 271 -9.38 17.80 -8.28
N SER A 272 -9.49 18.12 -9.57
CA SER A 272 -10.79 18.43 -10.19
C SER A 272 -11.73 17.23 -10.18
N LEU A 273 -11.24 16.03 -10.52
CA LEU A 273 -12.02 14.79 -10.44
C LEU A 273 -12.47 14.50 -9.01
N ARG A 274 -11.62 14.77 -8.01
CA ARG A 274 -12.00 14.58 -6.60
C ARG A 274 -13.18 15.47 -6.21
N MET A 275 -13.15 16.75 -6.58
CA MET A 275 -14.26 17.67 -6.30
C MET A 275 -15.55 17.24 -6.99
N LEU A 276 -15.45 16.74 -8.22
CA LEU A 276 -16.60 16.23 -8.97
C LEU A 276 -17.21 14.99 -8.30
N LEU A 277 -16.38 14.05 -7.86
CA LEU A 277 -16.83 12.86 -7.13
C LEU A 277 -17.45 13.21 -5.77
N ASP A 278 -16.86 14.15 -5.03
CA ASP A 278 -17.41 14.61 -3.74
C ASP A 278 -18.75 15.36 -3.96
N LYS A 279 -18.91 16.10 -5.07
CA LYS A 279 -20.18 16.73 -5.46
C LYS A 279 -21.25 15.69 -5.75
N PHE A 280 -20.92 14.67 -6.56
CA PHE A 280 -21.83 13.57 -6.88
C PHE A 280 -22.28 12.82 -5.62
N GLU A 281 -21.35 12.53 -4.70
CA GLU A 281 -21.69 11.86 -3.43
C GLU A 281 -22.70 12.66 -2.61
N LYS A 282 -22.53 13.99 -2.51
CA LYS A 282 -23.48 14.87 -1.81
C LYS A 282 -24.85 14.85 -2.49
N GLU A 283 -24.91 15.03 -3.80
CA GLU A 283 -26.15 14.98 -4.58
C GLU A 283 -26.86 13.63 -4.44
N PHE A 284 -26.10 12.54 -4.43
CA PHE A 284 -26.63 11.20 -4.25
C PHE A 284 -27.27 11.03 -2.87
N ILE A 285 -26.61 11.49 -1.81
CA ILE A 285 -27.14 11.43 -0.44
C ILE A 285 -28.41 12.26 -0.32
N THR A 286 -28.42 13.49 -0.86
CA THR A 286 -29.60 14.37 -0.85
C THR A 286 -30.78 13.74 -1.58
N LYS A 287 -30.55 13.10 -2.74
CA LYS A 287 -31.62 12.53 -3.57
C LYS A 287 -32.17 11.20 -3.04
N ASN A 288 -31.30 10.35 -2.48
CA ASN A 288 -31.68 8.98 -2.13
C ASN A 288 -31.82 8.75 -0.61
N GLY A 289 -31.43 9.71 0.22
CA GLY A 289 -31.44 9.57 1.68
C GLY A 289 -30.45 8.51 2.20
N ARG A 290 -29.49 8.07 1.38
CA ARG A 290 -28.51 7.04 1.74
C ARG A 290 -27.16 7.27 1.09
N LYS A 291 -26.10 6.69 1.68
CA LYS A 291 -24.76 6.68 1.09
C LYS A 291 -24.67 5.72 -0.10
N ILE A 292 -23.71 5.99 -0.99
CA ILE A 292 -23.35 5.13 -2.13
C ILE A 292 -22.79 3.82 -1.57
N LYS A 293 -23.40 2.68 -1.95
CA LYS A 293 -22.96 1.35 -1.47
C LYS A 293 -22.81 0.35 -2.61
N TYR A 294 -23.64 0.47 -3.65
CA TYR A 294 -23.74 -0.53 -4.70
C TYR A 294 -23.05 -0.07 -5.98
N MET A 295 -22.60 -1.02 -6.80
CA MET A 295 -22.00 -0.72 -8.12
C MET A 295 -22.94 0.08 -9.03
N ASN A 296 -24.26 -0.16 -8.94
CA ASN A 296 -25.25 0.58 -9.71
C ASN A 296 -25.30 2.07 -9.34
N ASP A 297 -24.98 2.43 -8.10
CA ASP A 297 -24.94 3.83 -7.64
C ASP A 297 -23.74 4.59 -8.25
N VAL A 298 -22.65 3.86 -8.55
CA VAL A 298 -21.39 4.42 -9.07
C VAL A 298 -21.38 4.51 -10.60
N LYS A 299 -22.25 3.75 -11.30
CA LYS A 299 -22.33 3.72 -12.77
C LYS A 299 -22.30 5.11 -13.43
N PRO A 300 -23.03 6.13 -12.94
CA PRO A 300 -23.03 7.45 -13.57
C PRO A 300 -21.66 8.16 -13.57
N VAL A 301 -20.78 7.82 -12.64
CA VAL A 301 -19.44 8.44 -12.49
C VAL A 301 -18.30 7.43 -12.63
N ALA A 302 -18.57 6.28 -13.27
CA ALA A 302 -17.61 5.17 -13.33
C ALA A 302 -16.34 5.54 -14.11
N LYS A 303 -16.46 6.34 -15.18
CA LYS A 303 -15.34 6.77 -16.00
C LYS A 303 -14.41 7.70 -15.22
N GLU A 304 -14.98 8.67 -14.53
CA GLU A 304 -14.30 9.68 -13.72
C GLU A 304 -13.60 9.02 -12.52
N TYR A 305 -14.28 8.06 -11.87
CA TYR A 305 -13.70 7.29 -10.79
C TYR A 305 -12.51 6.43 -11.25
N SER A 306 -12.64 5.75 -12.40
CA SER A 306 -11.56 4.96 -13.00
C SER A 306 -10.35 5.84 -13.34
N ARG A 307 -10.59 7.01 -13.96
CA ARG A 307 -9.56 8.00 -14.26
C ARG A 307 -8.85 8.48 -12.99
N TYR A 308 -9.60 8.85 -11.94
CA TYR A 308 -9.05 9.26 -10.65
C TYR A 308 -8.11 8.19 -10.06
N LYS A 309 -8.51 6.91 -10.11
CA LYS A 309 -7.70 5.79 -9.63
C LYS A 309 -6.40 5.63 -10.44
N SER A 310 -6.49 5.71 -11.77
CA SER A 310 -5.30 5.63 -12.65
C SER A 310 -4.30 6.77 -12.39
N LEU A 311 -4.79 8.01 -12.21
CA LEU A 311 -3.95 9.17 -11.90
C LEU A 311 -3.18 9.01 -10.60
N LYS A 312 -3.76 8.35 -9.60
CA LYS A 312 -3.06 8.08 -8.33
C LYS A 312 -1.83 7.19 -8.53
N GLY A 313 -1.91 6.19 -9.41
CA GLY A 313 -0.78 5.34 -9.79
C GLY A 313 0.27 6.11 -10.59
N ILE A 314 -0.15 6.79 -11.66
CA ILE A 314 0.76 7.54 -12.53
C ILE A 314 1.55 8.61 -11.77
N ILE A 315 0.89 9.35 -10.86
CA ILE A 315 1.56 10.36 -10.03
C ILE A 315 2.61 9.71 -9.12
N HIS A 316 2.30 8.55 -8.53
CA HIS A 316 3.25 7.82 -7.68
C HIS A 316 4.49 7.38 -8.48
N ASP A 317 4.29 6.81 -9.67
CA ASP A 317 5.39 6.38 -10.53
C ASP A 317 6.26 7.56 -10.99
N LEU A 318 5.66 8.72 -11.28
CA LEU A 318 6.40 9.95 -11.60
C LEU A 318 7.21 10.46 -10.40
N GLU A 319 6.66 10.40 -9.18
CA GLU A 319 7.38 10.79 -7.97
C GLU A 319 8.58 9.91 -7.69
N ASP A 320 8.47 8.61 -7.92
CA ASP A 320 9.58 7.67 -7.76
C ASP A 320 10.66 7.89 -8.82
N LYS A 321 10.28 8.14 -10.09
CA LYS A 321 11.23 8.50 -11.17
C LYS A 321 11.98 9.80 -10.90
N ILE A 322 11.27 10.82 -10.38
CA ILE A 322 11.90 12.09 -10.01
C ILE A 322 12.91 11.86 -8.88
N ARG A 323 12.57 11.02 -7.88
CA ARG A 323 13.47 10.69 -6.78
C ARG A 323 14.72 9.95 -7.27
N SER A 324 14.56 8.92 -8.11
CA SER A 324 15.70 8.15 -8.64
C SER A 324 16.65 8.99 -9.49
N LEU A 325 16.13 9.98 -10.22
CA LEU A 325 16.97 10.90 -11.01
C LEU A 325 17.67 11.97 -10.16
N ALA A 326 17.12 12.30 -8.99
CA ALA A 326 17.67 13.32 -8.10
C ALA A 326 18.73 12.77 -7.12
N ASP A 327 18.71 11.46 -6.83
CA ASP A 327 19.66 10.80 -5.94
C ASP A 327 20.98 10.40 -6.66
N LEU A 328 21.08 10.60 -7.98
CA LEU A 328 22.27 10.38 -8.83
C LEU A 328 22.98 11.71 -9.15
#